data_AF-A0A5B8LJG7-F1
#
_entry.id   AF-A0A5B8LJG7-F1
#
_cell.length_a   1.000
_cell.length_b   1.000
_cell.length_c   1.000
_cell.angle_alpha   90.00
_cell.angle_beta   90.00
_cell.angle_gamma   90.00
#
_symmetry.space_group_name_H-M   'P 1'
#
loop_
_entity.id
_entity.type
_entity.pdbx_description
1 polymer ?
#
loop_
_entity_poly.entity_id
_entity_poly.type
_entity_poly.pdbx_seq_one_letter_code
_entity_poly.pdbx_strand_id
1 'polypeptide(L)'
;MGWVMLALIAATVAALLVVLRVPRLLWSLVGSFLMLGAAGYAWQGEPKLRGEPVAAEQIKLPPDPTYLDLRNKMFGRFGGESMYFGISDVALGMGKTEFAARVITGGVDYAPKNAALWSELGNVIALHDHGLVSPASLFAYQQAMRVAPDHPGPPFFLGWAYVRTGQLAAARPYWVRALALSPPGTEHRDEIAKRLALLDDYIARAKASR
;
A
#
# COMPACT_ATOMS: atom_id res chain seq x y z
N MET A 1 -3.74 17.40 -24.35
CA MET A 1 -2.30 17.64 -24.11
C MET A 1 -1.40 16.55 -24.69
N GLY A 2 -1.78 15.26 -24.67
CA GLY A 2 -0.92 14.15 -25.14
C GLY A 2 -0.40 14.24 -26.59
N TRP A 3 -1.24 14.67 -27.54
CA TRP A 3 -0.82 14.82 -28.96
C TRP A 3 0.29 15.86 -29.17
N VAL A 4 0.27 16.95 -28.40
CA VAL A 4 1.31 18.00 -28.46
C VAL A 4 2.64 17.45 -27.94
N MET A 5 2.60 16.62 -26.89
CA MET A 5 3.79 15.98 -26.32
C MET A 5 4.39 14.94 -27.29
N LEU A 6 3.56 14.15 -27.98
CA LEU A 6 4.03 13.22 -29.02
C LEU A 6 4.69 13.95 -30.19
N ALA A 7 4.13 15.07 -30.64
CA ALA A 7 4.72 15.89 -31.69
C ALA A 7 6.08 16.48 -31.25
N LEU A 8 6.20 16.93 -29.99
CA LEU A 8 7.46 17.39 -29.42
C LEU A 8 8.51 16.29 -29.34
N ILE A 9 8.14 15.09 -28.90
CA ILE A 9 9.04 13.92 -28.86
C ILE A 9 9.52 13.59 -30.28
N ALA A 10 8.62 13.53 -31.26
CA ALA A 10 8.98 13.25 -32.65
C ALA A 10 9.96 14.29 -33.23
N ALA A 11 9.71 15.58 -32.98
CA ALA A 11 10.60 16.66 -33.41
C ALA A 11 11.98 16.58 -32.73
N THR A 12 12.01 16.27 -31.43
CA THR A 12 13.25 16.12 -30.65
C THR A 12 14.08 14.93 -31.16
N VAL A 13 13.44 13.79 -31.44
CA VAL A 13 14.12 12.62 -31.99
C VAL A 13 14.63 12.91 -33.40
N ALA A 14 13.85 13.57 -34.25
CA ALA A 14 14.31 13.97 -35.59
C ALA A 14 15.53 14.91 -35.53
N ALA A 15 15.54 15.88 -34.62
CA ALA A 15 16.68 16.75 -34.39
C ALA A 15 17.92 15.97 -33.92
N LEU A 16 17.75 15.02 -33.00
CA LEU A 16 18.85 14.16 -32.53
C LEU A 16 19.43 13.28 -33.64
N LEU A 17 18.60 12.73 -34.52
CA LEU A 17 19.08 11.94 -35.68
C LEU A 17 19.98 12.78 -36.60
N VAL A 18 19.66 14.06 -36.79
CA VAL A 18 20.45 15.00 -37.59
C VAL A 18 21.74 15.38 -36.86
N VAL A 19 21.65 15.77 -35.58
CA VAL A 19 22.81 16.22 -34.78
C VAL A 19 23.84 15.10 -34.60
N LEU A 20 23.37 13.88 -34.35
CA LEU A 20 24.22 12.70 -34.17
C LEU A 20 24.67 12.06 -35.50
N ARG A 21 24.31 12.66 -36.64
CA ARG A 21 24.65 12.19 -38.00
C ARG A 21 24.31 10.71 -38.22
N VAL A 22 23.16 10.28 -37.73
CA VAL A 22 22.72 8.88 -37.86
C VAL A 22 22.48 8.54 -39.35
N PRO A 23 22.96 7.38 -39.84
CA PRO A 23 22.75 6.95 -41.21
C PRO A 23 21.28 6.99 -41.62
N ARG A 24 20.97 7.56 -42.80
CA ARG A 24 19.59 7.71 -43.31
C ARG A 24 18.80 6.41 -43.38
N LEU A 25 19.49 5.27 -43.51
CA LEU A 25 18.88 3.94 -43.50
C LEU A 25 18.15 3.65 -42.17
N LEU A 26 18.71 4.09 -41.04
CA LEU A 26 18.16 3.85 -39.70
C LEU A 26 17.01 4.79 -39.34
N TRP A 27 16.78 5.85 -40.12
CA TRP A 27 15.70 6.81 -39.84
C TRP A 27 14.33 6.16 -39.98
N SER A 28 14.18 5.26 -40.95
CA SER A 28 12.96 4.49 -41.15
C SER A 28 12.66 3.58 -39.95
N LEU A 29 13.69 2.94 -39.38
CA LEU A 29 13.57 2.09 -38.20
C LEU A 29 13.14 2.91 -36.97
N VAL A 30 13.81 4.03 -36.70
CA VAL A 30 13.47 4.91 -35.56
C VAL A 30 12.06 5.50 -35.71
N GLY A 31 11.69 5.93 -36.92
CA GLY A 31 10.33 6.38 -37.22
C GLY A 31 9.28 5.30 -37.00
N SER A 32 9.59 4.05 -37.35
CA SER A 32 8.70 2.90 -37.14
C SER A 32 8.46 2.62 -35.66
N PHE A 33 9.51 2.64 -34.83
CA PHE A 33 9.37 2.49 -33.37
C PHE A 33 8.56 3.62 -32.73
N LEU A 34 8.77 4.87 -33.17
CA LEU A 34 7.97 6.01 -32.71
C LEU A 34 6.50 5.86 -33.10
N MET A 35 6.21 5.42 -34.33
CA MET A 35 4.84 5.18 -34.77
C MET A 35 4.17 4.04 -34.02
N LEU A 36 4.91 2.96 -33.73
CA LEU A 36 4.40 1.86 -32.92
C LEU A 36 4.10 2.31 -31.49
N GLY A 37 4.97 3.10 -30.87
CA GLY A 37 4.73 3.70 -29.55
C GLY A 37 3.54 4.65 -29.54
N ALA A 38 3.40 5.48 -30.56
CA ALA A 38 2.25 6.38 -30.72
C ALA A 38 0.93 5.62 -30.94
N ALA A 39 0.96 4.54 -31.74
CA ALA A 39 -0.19 3.67 -31.95
C ALA A 39 -0.59 2.93 -30.66
N GLY A 40 0.37 2.43 -29.90
CA GLY A 40 0.13 1.84 -28.59
C GLY A 40 -0.46 2.84 -27.60
N TYR A 41 0.07 4.07 -27.57
CA TYR A 41 -0.49 5.16 -26.76
C TYR A 41 -1.89 5.56 -27.20
N ALA A 42 -2.19 5.57 -28.50
CA ALA A 42 -3.52 5.89 -29.01
C ALA A 42 -4.54 4.76 -28.73
N TRP A 43 -4.09 3.50 -28.69
CA TRP A 43 -4.95 2.35 -28.40
C TRP A 43 -5.22 2.20 -26.89
N GLN A 44 -4.22 2.38 -26.04
CA GLN A 44 -4.35 2.15 -24.59
C GLN A 44 -4.57 3.43 -23.79
N GLY A 45 -4.23 4.59 -24.34
CA GLY A 45 -4.32 5.87 -23.64
C GLY A 45 -5.67 6.55 -23.85
N GLU A 46 -6.13 7.27 -22.82
CA GLU A 46 -7.28 8.17 -22.91
C GLU A 46 -6.83 9.64 -22.85
N PRO A 47 -6.30 10.21 -23.95
CA PRO A 47 -5.64 11.52 -23.96
C PRO A 47 -6.57 12.73 -23.69
N LYS A 48 -7.89 12.47 -23.57
CA LYS A 48 -8.92 13.46 -23.27
C LYS A 48 -9.31 13.50 -21.80
N LEU A 49 -8.88 12.54 -20.98
CA LEU A 49 -9.11 12.61 -19.54
C LEU A 49 -8.44 13.87 -18.98
N ARG A 50 -9.16 14.57 -18.10
CA ARG A 50 -8.55 15.65 -17.32
C ARG A 50 -7.43 15.02 -16.49
N GLY A 51 -6.23 15.61 -16.59
CA GLY A 51 -5.18 15.29 -15.64
C GLY A 51 -5.65 15.76 -14.28
N GLU A 52 -6.01 14.82 -13.41
CA GLU A 52 -6.06 15.10 -11.98
C GLU A 52 -4.64 14.97 -11.47
N PRO A 53 -3.93 16.09 -11.17
CA PRO A 53 -2.76 15.97 -10.34
C PRO A 53 -3.23 15.30 -9.06
N VAL A 54 -2.74 14.11 -8.76
CA VAL A 54 -2.88 13.53 -7.43
C VAL A 54 -2.15 14.50 -6.52
N ALA A 55 -2.89 15.47 -5.98
CA ALA A 55 -2.47 16.16 -4.79
C ALA A 55 -2.30 15.01 -3.80
N ALA A 56 -1.05 14.63 -3.56
CA ALA A 56 -0.69 13.80 -2.45
C ALA A 56 -1.08 14.62 -1.23
N GLU A 57 -2.36 14.57 -0.86
CA GLU A 57 -2.80 14.88 0.47
C GLU A 57 -2.06 13.84 1.30
N GLN A 58 -0.89 14.26 1.77
CA GLN A 58 -0.11 13.47 2.69
C GLN A 58 -1.07 13.25 3.84
N ILE A 59 -1.54 12.01 3.95
CA ILE A 59 -2.33 11.58 5.07
C ILE A 59 -1.41 11.72 6.28
N LYS A 60 -1.38 12.93 6.85
CA LYS A 60 -0.72 13.25 8.12
C LYS A 60 -1.63 12.74 9.22
N LEU A 61 -1.92 11.43 9.20
CA LEU A 61 -2.43 10.81 10.41
C LEU A 61 -1.20 10.41 11.23
N PRO A 62 -0.97 11.04 12.40
CA PRO A 62 -0.08 10.43 13.38
C PRO A 62 -0.54 8.99 13.61
N PRO A 63 0.38 8.04 13.89
CA PRO A 63 -0.01 6.66 14.14
C PRO A 63 -1.07 6.64 15.24
N ASP A 64 -2.23 6.07 14.91
CA ASP A 64 -3.37 6.00 15.83
C ASP A 64 -2.91 5.34 17.14
N PRO A 65 -2.99 6.03 18.30
CA PRO A 65 -2.59 5.45 19.58
C PRO A 65 -3.26 4.10 19.85
N THR A 66 -4.49 3.93 19.36
CA THR A 66 -5.26 2.69 19.44
C THR A 66 -4.62 1.57 18.62
N TYR A 67 -4.09 1.87 17.43
CA TYR A 67 -3.38 0.91 16.59
C TYR A 67 -2.12 0.41 17.30
N LEU A 68 -1.35 1.33 17.89
CA LEU A 68 -0.10 0.99 18.59
C LEU A 68 -0.36 0.14 19.84
N ASP A 69 -1.38 0.49 20.63
CA ASP A 69 -1.78 -0.30 21.80
C ASP A 69 -2.18 -1.73 21.41
N LEU A 70 -3.04 -1.87 20.40
CA LEU A 70 -3.46 -3.18 19.89
C LEU A 70 -2.28 -3.99 19.33
N ARG A 71 -1.34 -3.36 18.62
CA ARG A 71 -0.13 -4.02 18.11
C ARG A 71 0.69 -4.58 19.26
N ASN A 72 0.89 -3.77 20.30
CA ASN A 72 1.65 -4.17 21.48
C ASN A 72 0.95 -5.26 22.29
N LYS A 73 -0.39 -5.22 22.40
CA LYS A 73 -1.18 -6.28 23.04
C LYS A 73 -1.11 -7.61 22.29
N MET A 74 -1.10 -7.58 20.96
CA MET A 74 -1.08 -8.80 20.14
C MET A 74 0.32 -9.38 19.92
N PHE A 75 1.34 -8.54 19.74
CA PHE A 75 2.69 -8.98 19.37
C PHE A 75 3.73 -8.80 20.50
N GLY A 76 3.35 -8.16 21.61
CA GLY A 76 4.27 -7.76 22.66
C GLY A 76 4.98 -6.43 22.36
N ARG A 77 5.53 -5.82 23.40
CA ARG A 77 6.18 -4.49 23.34
C ARG A 77 7.71 -4.53 23.46
N PHE A 78 8.29 -5.71 23.68
CA PHE A 78 9.70 -5.88 24.04
C PHE A 78 10.36 -6.96 23.19
N GLY A 79 11.53 -6.65 22.62
CA GLY A 79 12.35 -7.51 21.76
C GLY A 79 13.44 -6.69 21.07
N GLY A 80 14.47 -7.31 20.47
CA GLY A 80 15.47 -6.57 19.69
C GLY A 80 14.87 -5.89 18.45
N GLU A 81 13.69 -6.33 18.06
CA GLU A 81 12.92 -5.96 16.88
C GLU A 81 12.02 -4.76 17.17
N SER A 82 11.77 -4.45 18.46
CA SER A 82 10.92 -3.32 18.86
C SER A 82 11.54 -1.97 18.54
N MET A 83 12.86 -1.90 18.35
CA MET A 83 13.53 -0.68 17.90
C MET A 83 13.07 -0.26 16.50
N TYR A 84 12.79 -1.22 15.60
CA TYR A 84 12.32 -0.91 14.25
C TYR A 84 10.90 -0.32 14.30
N PHE A 85 10.04 -0.83 15.19
CA PHE A 85 8.73 -0.24 15.43
C PHE A 85 8.84 1.18 15.97
N GLY A 86 9.66 1.41 17.01
CA GLY A 86 9.81 2.75 17.60
C GLY A 86 10.31 3.79 16.60
N ILE A 87 11.35 3.48 15.81
CA ILE A 87 11.87 4.38 14.78
C ILE A 87 10.82 4.61 13.67
N SER A 88 10.13 3.56 13.25
CA SER A 88 9.06 3.64 12.25
C SER A 88 7.90 4.51 12.74
N ASP A 89 7.43 4.32 13.96
CA ASP A 89 6.31 5.07 14.54
C ASP A 89 6.65 6.57 14.63
N VAL A 90 7.87 6.91 15.04
CA VAL A 90 8.36 8.30 15.06
C VAL A 90 8.40 8.87 13.63
N ALA A 91 8.90 8.10 12.66
CA ALA A 91 8.96 8.52 11.27
C ALA A 91 7.57 8.75 10.66
N LEU A 92 6.61 7.87 10.95
CA LEU A 92 5.21 8.01 10.56
C LEU A 92 4.59 9.26 11.19
N GLY A 93 4.85 9.53 12.48
CA GLY A 93 4.42 10.76 13.14
C GLY A 93 4.97 12.03 12.49
N MET A 94 6.12 11.96 11.83
CA MET A 94 6.70 13.04 11.02
C MET A 94 6.22 13.06 9.55
N GLY A 95 5.34 12.15 9.15
CA GLY A 95 4.90 11.99 7.76
C GLY A 95 5.94 11.38 6.82
N LYS A 96 7.04 10.83 7.35
CA LYS A 96 8.15 10.24 6.57
C LYS A 96 7.89 8.76 6.30
N THR A 97 6.81 8.46 5.57
CA THR A 97 6.36 7.08 5.28
C THR A 97 7.40 6.25 4.52
N GLU A 98 8.14 6.87 3.60
CA GLU A 98 9.21 6.19 2.85
C GLU A 98 10.37 5.75 3.77
N PHE A 99 10.75 6.60 4.72
CA PHE A 99 11.78 6.25 5.71
C PHE A 99 11.29 5.16 6.66
N ALA A 100 10.03 5.23 7.10
CA ALA A 100 9.40 4.19 7.91
C ALA A 100 9.43 2.82 7.19
N ALA A 101 9.07 2.79 5.90
CA ALA A 101 9.13 1.58 5.08
C ALA A 101 10.55 0.99 4.96
N ARG A 102 11.57 1.85 4.78
CA ARG A 102 12.97 1.41 4.77
C ARG A 102 13.42 0.83 6.11
N VAL A 103 13.06 1.46 7.21
CA VAL A 103 13.38 0.98 8.57
C VAL A 103 12.74 -0.38 8.84
N ILE A 104 11.44 -0.52 8.56
CA ILE A 104 10.74 -1.79 8.79
C ILE A 104 11.25 -2.89 7.84
N THR A 105 11.59 -2.57 6.59
CA THR A 105 12.25 -3.53 5.68
C THR A 105 13.55 -4.07 6.30
N GLY A 106 14.41 -3.20 6.84
CA GLY A 106 15.61 -3.66 7.56
C GLY A 106 15.30 -4.52 8.79
N GLY A 107 14.20 -4.25 9.49
CA GLY A 107 13.71 -5.10 10.57
C GLY A 107 13.27 -6.48 10.09
N VAL A 108 12.54 -6.54 8.97
CA VAL A 108 12.17 -7.80 8.30
C VAL A 108 13.40 -8.58 7.85
N ASP A 109 14.42 -7.92 7.30
CA ASP A 109 15.68 -8.56 6.89
C ASP A 109 16.43 -9.14 8.10
N TYR A 110 16.42 -8.44 9.23
CA TYR A 110 17.02 -8.90 10.48
C TYR A 110 16.25 -10.08 11.11
N ALA A 111 14.92 -10.04 11.10
CA ALA A 111 14.06 -11.06 11.70
C ALA A 111 12.95 -11.52 10.73
N PRO A 112 13.29 -12.30 9.67
CA PRO A 112 12.35 -12.62 8.59
C PRO A 112 11.20 -13.54 9.00
N LYS A 113 11.30 -14.18 10.17
CA LYS A 113 10.26 -15.02 10.77
C LYS A 113 9.41 -14.27 11.81
N ASN A 114 9.48 -12.94 11.84
CA ASN A 114 8.67 -12.14 12.74
C ASN A 114 7.42 -11.61 12.01
N ALA A 115 6.25 -12.14 12.36
CA ALA A 115 4.98 -11.73 11.75
C ALA A 115 4.57 -10.29 12.09
N ALA A 116 5.04 -9.73 13.21
CA ALA A 116 4.77 -8.34 13.58
C ALA A 116 5.48 -7.36 12.64
N LEU A 117 6.73 -7.65 12.28
CA LEU A 117 7.52 -6.85 11.32
C LEU A 117 6.91 -6.90 9.92
N TRP A 118 6.50 -8.08 9.44
CA TRP A 118 5.79 -8.20 8.16
C TRP A 118 4.42 -7.48 8.17
N SER A 119 3.69 -7.55 9.29
CA SER A 119 2.41 -6.84 9.43
C SER A 119 2.60 -5.32 9.43
N GLU A 120 3.64 -4.83 10.12
CA GLU A 120 3.96 -3.42 10.13
C GLU A 120 4.49 -2.96 8.76
N LEU A 121 5.22 -3.80 8.03
CA LEU A 121 5.65 -3.50 6.65
C LEU A 121 4.44 -3.26 5.75
N GLY A 122 3.42 -4.11 5.86
CA GLY A 122 2.15 -3.91 5.17
C GLY A 122 1.48 -2.59 5.53
N ASN A 123 1.49 -2.22 6.81
CA ASN A 123 0.90 -0.97 7.31
C ASN A 123 1.65 0.27 6.79
N VAL A 124 2.98 0.31 6.89
CA VAL A 124 3.77 1.46 6.42
C VAL A 124 3.70 1.63 4.90
N ILE A 125 3.66 0.54 4.13
CA ILE A 125 3.43 0.60 2.68
C ILE A 125 2.03 1.12 2.39
N ALA A 126 0.99 0.62 3.09
CA ALA A 126 -0.35 1.15 2.91
C ALA A 126 -0.42 2.65 3.23
N LEU A 127 0.21 3.10 4.32
CA LEU A 127 0.27 4.53 4.67
C LEU A 127 1.04 5.36 3.65
N HIS A 128 2.11 4.81 3.05
CA HIS A 128 2.80 5.43 1.94
C HIS A 128 1.89 5.56 0.71
N ASP A 129 1.10 4.53 0.43
CA ASP A 129 0.14 4.44 -0.67
C ASP A 129 -1.23 5.07 -0.34
N HIS A 130 -1.23 6.18 0.40
CA HIS A 130 -2.44 6.94 0.77
C HIS A 130 -3.50 6.12 1.52
N GLY A 131 -3.04 5.22 2.38
CA GLY A 131 -3.86 4.31 3.19
C GLY A 131 -4.37 3.08 2.44
N LEU A 132 -4.21 3.02 1.11
CA LEU A 132 -4.72 1.94 0.29
C LEU A 132 -3.90 0.67 0.49
N VAL A 133 -4.58 -0.47 0.57
CA VAL A 133 -3.92 -1.78 0.55
C VAL A 133 -3.49 -2.09 -0.89
N SER A 134 -2.32 -1.58 -1.27
CA SER A 134 -1.69 -1.87 -2.57
C SER A 134 -1.24 -3.34 -2.68
N PRO A 135 -0.89 -3.83 -3.88
CA PRO A 135 -0.34 -5.18 -4.03
C PRO A 135 0.91 -5.43 -3.16
N ALA A 136 1.77 -4.43 -2.97
CA ALA A 136 2.96 -4.54 -2.13
C ALA A 136 2.59 -4.62 -0.63
N SER A 137 1.66 -3.78 -0.19
CA SER A 137 1.12 -3.86 1.18
C SER A 137 0.47 -5.22 1.45
N LEU A 138 -0.39 -5.68 0.54
CA LEU A 138 -1.06 -6.97 0.63
C LEU A 138 -0.06 -8.13 0.69
N PHE A 139 1.00 -8.09 -0.13
CA PHE A 139 2.05 -9.10 -0.11
C PHE A 139 2.72 -9.20 1.28
N ALA A 140 3.05 -8.06 1.91
CA ALA A 140 3.65 -8.04 3.23
C ALA A 140 2.72 -8.63 4.31
N TYR A 141 1.43 -8.29 4.29
CA TYR A 141 0.44 -8.93 5.17
C TYR A 141 0.29 -10.44 4.91
N GLN A 142 0.34 -10.87 3.65
CA GLN A 142 0.32 -12.29 3.29
C GLN A 142 1.58 -13.03 3.75
N GLN A 143 2.74 -12.38 3.75
CA GLN A 143 3.96 -12.93 4.38
C GLN A 143 3.77 -13.07 5.88
N ALA A 144 3.23 -12.06 6.56
CA ALA A 144 2.94 -12.13 7.99
C ALA A 144 2.03 -13.32 8.34
N MET A 145 0.97 -13.52 7.56
CA MET A 145 0.06 -14.67 7.71
C MET A 145 0.69 -16.02 7.35
N ARG A 146 1.73 -16.05 6.51
CA ARG A 146 2.48 -17.30 6.22
C ARG A 146 3.47 -17.63 7.31
N VAL A 147 4.11 -16.62 7.87
CA VAL A 147 5.08 -16.75 8.97
C VAL A 147 4.38 -17.17 10.27
N ALA A 148 3.18 -16.64 10.54
CA ALA A 148 2.40 -16.98 11.73
C ALA A 148 0.93 -17.27 11.34
N PRO A 149 0.62 -18.48 10.83
CA PRO A 149 -0.71 -18.82 10.30
C PRO A 149 -1.83 -18.81 11.35
N ASP A 150 -1.48 -19.10 12.60
CA ASP A 150 -2.40 -19.22 13.72
C ASP A 150 -2.45 -17.95 14.59
N HIS A 151 -1.73 -16.89 14.21
CA HIS A 151 -1.67 -15.66 14.98
C HIS A 151 -2.78 -14.67 14.56
N PRO A 152 -3.52 -14.05 15.50
CA PRO A 152 -4.64 -13.16 15.17
C PRO A 152 -4.22 -11.79 14.62
N GLY A 153 -3.01 -11.33 14.97
CA GLY A 153 -2.48 -10.01 14.59
C GLY A 153 -2.46 -9.72 13.08
N PRO A 154 -1.78 -10.53 12.24
CA PRO A 154 -1.68 -10.25 10.80
C PRO A 154 -3.02 -10.05 10.07
N PRO A 155 -4.03 -10.94 10.20
CA PRO A 155 -5.33 -10.69 9.59
C PRO A 155 -6.05 -9.50 10.24
N PHE A 156 -5.90 -9.25 11.54
CA PHE A 156 -6.50 -8.08 12.19
C PHE A 156 -5.99 -6.76 11.57
N PHE A 157 -4.66 -6.61 11.43
CA PHE A 157 -4.06 -5.38 10.91
C PHE A 157 -4.26 -5.18 9.41
N LEU A 158 -4.40 -6.25 8.63
CA LEU A 158 -4.86 -6.14 7.24
C LEU A 158 -6.30 -5.60 7.17
N GLY A 159 -7.20 -6.14 7.99
CA GLY A 159 -8.57 -5.62 8.10
C GLY A 159 -8.60 -4.15 8.56
N TRP A 160 -7.70 -3.76 9.48
CA TRP A 160 -7.55 -2.37 9.91
C TRP A 160 -7.19 -1.44 8.75
N ALA A 161 -6.25 -1.84 7.89
CA ALA A 161 -5.86 -1.05 6.72
C ALA A 161 -7.03 -0.88 5.73
N TYR A 162 -7.83 -1.91 5.51
CA TYR A 162 -9.04 -1.82 4.69
C TYR A 162 -10.11 -0.90 5.31
N VAL A 163 -10.37 -0.99 6.62
CA VAL A 163 -11.35 -0.13 7.30
C VAL A 163 -10.96 1.35 7.20
N ARG A 164 -9.67 1.66 7.35
CA ARG A 164 -9.14 3.04 7.25
C ARG A 164 -9.43 3.71 5.91
N THR A 165 -9.59 2.93 4.84
CA THR A 165 -9.94 3.45 3.50
C THR A 165 -11.40 3.23 3.12
N GLY A 166 -12.25 2.87 4.08
CA GLY A 166 -13.68 2.64 3.86
C GLY A 166 -14.01 1.35 3.11
N GLN A 167 -13.02 0.46 2.88
CA GLN A 167 -13.21 -0.83 2.21
C GLN A 167 -13.76 -1.87 3.20
N LEU A 168 -14.89 -1.56 3.84
CA LEU A 168 -15.46 -2.31 4.96
C LEU A 168 -15.74 -3.77 4.61
N ALA A 169 -16.30 -4.01 3.43
CA ALA A 169 -16.61 -5.36 2.95
C ALA A 169 -15.34 -6.22 2.76
N ALA A 170 -14.23 -5.61 2.33
CA ALA A 170 -12.94 -6.29 2.19
C ALA A 170 -12.29 -6.59 3.55
N ALA A 171 -12.50 -5.72 4.55
CA ALA A 171 -11.97 -5.91 5.90
C ALA A 171 -12.59 -7.09 6.66
N ARG A 172 -13.93 -7.25 6.51
CA ARG A 172 -14.73 -8.20 7.29
C ARG A 172 -14.16 -9.63 7.36
N PRO A 173 -13.83 -10.32 6.25
CA PRO A 173 -13.32 -11.70 6.33
C PRO A 173 -12.04 -11.81 7.15
N TYR A 174 -11.18 -10.79 7.15
CA TYR A 174 -9.94 -10.81 7.92
C TYR A 174 -10.19 -10.60 9.42
N TRP A 175 -11.14 -9.75 9.80
CA TRP A 175 -11.53 -9.60 11.21
C TRP A 175 -12.27 -10.82 11.76
N VAL A 176 -13.11 -11.49 10.95
CA VAL A 176 -13.68 -12.79 11.30
C VAL A 176 -12.58 -13.82 11.57
N ARG A 177 -11.58 -13.89 10.69
CA ARG A 177 -10.42 -14.79 10.88
C ARG A 177 -9.62 -14.43 12.13
N ALA A 178 -9.31 -13.16 12.35
CA ALA A 178 -8.58 -12.71 13.53
C ALA A 178 -9.31 -13.06 14.83
N LEU A 179 -10.64 -12.90 14.86
CA LEU A 179 -11.46 -13.29 16.01
C LEU A 179 -11.40 -14.80 16.26
N ALA A 180 -11.48 -15.62 15.21
CA ALA A 180 -11.39 -17.07 15.33
C ALA A 180 -10.02 -17.53 15.87
N LEU A 181 -8.94 -16.88 15.45
CA LEU A 181 -7.57 -17.19 15.88
C LEU A 181 -7.21 -16.65 17.27
N SER A 182 -7.99 -15.71 17.80
CA SER A 182 -7.68 -15.09 19.10
C SER A 182 -7.97 -16.06 20.26
N PRO A 183 -7.07 -16.29 21.22
CA PRO A 183 -7.37 -17.14 22.36
C PRO A 183 -8.57 -16.64 23.19
N PRO A 184 -9.41 -17.53 23.77
CA PRO A 184 -10.49 -17.13 24.65
C PRO A 184 -9.99 -16.36 25.88
N GLY A 185 -10.72 -15.32 26.32
CA GLY A 185 -10.41 -14.57 27.55
C GLY A 185 -9.31 -13.50 27.42
N THR A 186 -8.70 -13.32 26.24
CA THR A 186 -7.75 -12.21 26.01
C THR A 186 -8.48 -10.91 25.71
N GLU A 187 -8.02 -9.78 26.27
CA GLU A 187 -8.60 -8.44 26.05
C GLU A 187 -8.72 -8.11 24.55
N HIS A 188 -7.69 -8.41 23.74
CA HIS A 188 -7.71 -8.12 22.31
C HIS A 188 -8.82 -8.89 21.56
N ARG A 189 -9.27 -10.05 22.06
CA ARG A 189 -10.34 -10.84 21.43
C ARG A 189 -11.67 -10.10 21.56
N ASP A 190 -11.92 -9.53 22.73
CA ASP A 190 -13.11 -8.74 23.00
C ASP A 190 -13.10 -7.45 22.19
N GLU A 191 -11.93 -6.82 22.05
CA GLU A 191 -11.76 -5.65 21.17
C GLU A 191 -12.05 -5.98 19.70
N ILE A 192 -11.53 -7.11 19.19
CA ILE A 192 -11.84 -7.56 17.81
C ILE A 192 -13.34 -7.82 17.66
N ALA A 193 -13.97 -8.50 18.62
CA ALA A 193 -15.40 -8.82 18.57
C ALA A 193 -16.26 -7.56 18.51
N LYS A 194 -15.97 -6.56 19.35
CA LYS A 194 -16.66 -5.26 19.36
C LYS A 194 -16.51 -4.54 18.02
N ARG A 195 -15.29 -4.50 17.47
CA ARG A 195 -15.02 -3.85 16.17
C ARG A 195 -15.70 -4.56 15.02
N LEU A 196 -15.72 -5.89 15.01
CA LEU A 196 -16.41 -6.68 14.00
C LEU A 196 -17.93 -6.46 14.06
N ALA A 197 -18.53 -6.40 15.26
CA ALA A 197 -19.95 -6.12 15.42
C ALA A 197 -20.32 -4.71 14.88
N LEU A 198 -19.48 -3.70 15.17
CA LEU A 198 -19.66 -2.36 14.61
C LEU A 198 -19.53 -2.36 13.08
N LEU A 199 -18.52 -3.06 12.53
CA LEU A 199 -18.33 -3.18 11.09
C LEU A 199 -19.55 -3.80 10.41
N ASP A 200 -20.11 -4.85 10.99
CA ASP A 200 -21.28 -5.55 10.47
C ASP A 200 -22.53 -4.64 10.46
N ASP A 201 -22.74 -3.84 11.51
CA ASP A 201 -23.80 -2.84 11.56
C ASP A 201 -23.63 -1.76 10.47
N TYR A 202 -22.41 -1.23 10.31
CA TYR A 202 -22.12 -0.24 9.25
C TYR A 202 -22.38 -0.80 7.85
N ILE A 203 -21.93 -2.04 7.56
CA ILE A 203 -22.16 -2.70 6.28
C ILE A 203 -23.67 -2.91 6.03
N ALA A 204 -24.41 -3.35 7.05
CA ALA A 204 -25.85 -3.58 6.94
C ALA A 204 -26.61 -2.28 6.64
N ARG A 205 -26.30 -1.19 7.35
CA ARG A 205 -26.92 0.14 7.13
C ARG A 205 -26.61 0.69 5.75
N ALA A 206 -25.35 0.59 5.30
CA ALA A 206 -24.95 1.06 3.97
C ALA A 206 -25.65 0.29 2.84
N LYS A 207 -26.00 -0.99 3.08
CA LYS A 207 -26.79 -1.79 2.14
C LYS A 207 -28.27 -1.41 2.13
N ALA A 208 -28.83 -1.05 3.29
CA ALA A 208 -30.22 -0.63 3.41
C ALA A 208 -30.50 0.77 2.84
N SER A 209 -29.46 1.61 2.69
CA SER A 209 -29.56 2.95 2.12
C SER A 209 -29.36 3.03 0.60
N ARG A 210 -29.23 1.90 -0.09
CA ARG A 210 -29.11 1.79 -1.55
C ARG A 210 -30.38 1.21 -2.16
#